data_AF-B6IYC7-F1
#
_entry.id   AF-B6IYC7-F1
#
_cell.length_a   1.000
_cell.length_b   1.000
_cell.length_c   1.000
_cell.angle_alpha   90.00
_cell.angle_beta   90.00
_cell.angle_gamma   90.00
#
_symmetry.space_group_name_H-M   'P 1'
#
loop_
_entity.id
_entity.type
_entity.pdbx_description
1 polymer ?
#
loop_
_entity_poly.entity_id
_entity_poly.type
_entity_poly.pdbx_seq_one_letter_code
_entity_poly.pdbx_strand_id
1 'polypeptide(L)'
;MTLRIRSPQDVAGGLVLVALAAVAAWQAADLDMGRTSRMGPGYFPTVLSGLIALFGAGIALRGLRVRGDTIAPFRWRRLLPVLLAITLFGLLIRPAGLILASVVLLLVTSVAAPDFRWRGTLIFGAGLILFAVILFPILLGLPLSIWPRF
;
A
#
# COMPACT_ATOMS: atom_id res chain seq x y z
N MET A 1 -22.06 -23.47 20.89
CA MET A 1 -21.23 -22.26 21.15
C MET A 1 -21.63 -21.18 20.16
N THR A 2 -22.44 -20.20 20.57
CA THR A 2 -22.76 -19.06 19.70
C THR A 2 -21.54 -18.15 19.63
N LEU A 3 -20.91 -18.05 18.45
CA LEU A 3 -19.80 -17.12 18.18
C LEU A 3 -20.30 -15.68 18.38
N ARG A 4 -20.09 -15.14 19.58
CA ARG A 4 -20.45 -13.77 19.91
C ARG A 4 -19.31 -12.87 19.48
N ILE A 5 -19.49 -12.12 18.40
CA ILE A 5 -18.54 -11.13 17.90
C ILE A 5 -18.39 -10.04 18.98
N ARG A 6 -17.17 -9.87 19.51
CA ARG A 6 -16.89 -8.92 20.59
C ARG A 6 -16.27 -7.61 20.07
N SER A 7 -15.57 -7.68 18.94
CA SER A 7 -15.03 -6.55 18.19
C SER A 7 -15.36 -6.73 16.70
N PRO A 8 -16.46 -6.17 16.20
CA PRO A 8 -16.83 -6.30 14.78
C PRO A 8 -15.82 -5.60 13.86
N GLN A 9 -15.14 -4.54 14.33
CA GLN A 9 -14.10 -3.86 13.57
C GLN A 9 -12.86 -4.74 13.34
N ASP A 10 -12.37 -5.42 14.37
CA ASP A 10 -11.20 -6.30 14.22
C ASP A 10 -11.52 -7.52 13.35
N VAL A 11 -12.72 -8.11 13.53
CA VAL A 11 -13.16 -9.23 12.69
C VAL A 11 -13.26 -8.80 11.23
N ALA A 12 -13.93 -7.68 10.94
CA ALA A 12 -14.08 -7.19 9.57
C ALA A 12 -12.72 -6.79 8.96
N GLY A 13 -11.89 -6.04 9.69
CA GLY A 13 -10.57 -5.62 9.23
C GLY A 13 -9.63 -6.80 8.99
N GLY A 14 -9.61 -7.78 9.90
CA GLY A 14 -8.84 -9.01 9.74
C GLY A 14 -9.30 -9.83 8.53
N LEU A 15 -10.61 -9.97 8.31
CA LEU A 15 -11.15 -10.65 7.13
C LEU A 15 -10.80 -9.94 5.82
N VAL A 16 -10.85 -8.60 5.78
CA VAL A 16 -10.43 -7.82 4.60
C VAL A 16 -8.95 -8.04 4.31
N LEU A 17 -8.09 -8.07 5.33
CA LEU A 17 -6.66 -8.36 5.14
C LEU A 17 -6.42 -9.76 4.58
N VAL A 18 -7.14 -10.77 5.09
CA VAL A 18 -7.06 -12.15 4.57
C VAL A 18 -7.56 -12.22 3.13
N ALA A 19 -8.66 -11.53 2.80
CA ALA A 19 -9.18 -11.49 1.44
C ALA A 19 -8.20 -10.82 0.46
N LEU A 20 -7.60 -9.68 0.84
CA LEU A 20 -6.58 -9.00 0.04
C LEU A 20 -5.33 -9.87 -0.14
N ALA A 21 -4.89 -10.55 0.90
CA ALA A 21 -3.79 -11.50 0.82
C ALA A 21 -4.09 -12.67 -0.12
N ALA A 22 -5.32 -13.21 -0.09
CA ALA A 22 -5.74 -14.27 -1.00
C ALA A 22 -5.73 -13.81 -2.47
N VAL A 23 -6.25 -12.61 -2.75
CA VAL A 23 -6.19 -12.02 -4.11
C VAL A 23 -4.75 -11.79 -4.55
N ALA A 24 -3.90 -11.24 -3.67
CA ALA A 24 -2.49 -11.01 -3.99
C ALA A 24 -1.72 -12.32 -4.23
N ALA A 25 -1.97 -13.36 -3.43
CA ALA A 25 -1.40 -14.69 -3.63
C ALA A 25 -1.91 -15.35 -4.93
N TRP A 26 -3.18 -15.17 -5.27
CA TRP A 26 -3.74 -15.65 -6.53
C TRP A 26 -3.09 -14.96 -7.73
N GLN A 27 -2.94 -13.64 -7.70
CA GLN A 27 -2.24 -12.88 -8.74
C GLN A 27 -0.74 -13.23 -8.84
N ALA A 28 -0.14 -13.67 -7.74
CA ALA A 28 1.26 -14.08 -7.70
C ALA A 28 1.47 -15.56 -8.06
N ALA A 29 0.40 -16.36 -8.18
CA ALA A 29 0.50 -17.79 -8.42
C ALA A 29 1.15 -18.13 -9.77
N ASP A 30 0.97 -17.25 -10.77
CA ASP A 30 1.56 -17.39 -12.10
C ASP A 30 3.00 -16.82 -12.18
N LEU A 31 3.52 -16.25 -11.09
CA LEU A 31 4.85 -15.64 -11.06
C LEU A 31 5.89 -16.60 -10.51
N ASP A 32 7.02 -16.72 -11.20
CA ASP A 32 8.14 -17.52 -10.73
C ASP A 32 8.68 -17.02 -9.38
N MET A 33 8.69 -17.92 -8.39
CA MET A 33 9.23 -17.66 -7.06
C MET A 33 10.76 -17.49 -7.08
N GLY A 34 11.44 -18.09 -8.05
CA GLY A 34 12.91 -18.14 -8.11
C GLY A 34 13.52 -18.91 -6.94
N ARG A 35 14.75 -18.57 -6.55
CA ARG A 35 15.43 -19.14 -5.36
C ARG A 35 15.60 -18.06 -4.30
N THR A 36 15.77 -18.42 -3.03
CA THR A 36 16.00 -17.44 -1.95
C THR A 36 17.21 -16.54 -2.21
N SER A 37 18.24 -17.05 -2.89
CA SER A 37 19.43 -16.30 -3.29
C SER A 37 19.26 -15.47 -4.57
N ARG A 38 18.20 -15.71 -5.35
CA ARG A 38 17.82 -14.96 -6.56
C ARG A 38 16.30 -14.90 -6.62
N MET A 39 15.74 -13.96 -5.84
CA MET A 39 14.30 -13.80 -5.69
C MET A 39 13.65 -13.52 -7.04
N GLY A 40 12.72 -14.38 -7.45
CA GLY A 40 11.90 -14.15 -8.64
C GLY A 40 10.81 -13.11 -8.38
N PRO A 41 10.10 -12.65 -9.43
CA PRO A 41 9.04 -11.65 -9.29
C PRO A 41 7.89 -12.10 -8.37
N GLY A 42 7.67 -13.41 -8.23
CA GLY A 42 6.65 -13.99 -7.34
C GLY A 42 7.08 -14.09 -5.87
N TYR A 43 8.38 -14.00 -5.56
CA TYR A 43 8.90 -14.22 -4.20
C TYR A 43 8.31 -13.24 -3.20
N PHE A 44 8.48 -11.95 -3.46
CA PHE A 44 8.07 -10.90 -2.54
C PHE A 44 6.54 -10.83 -2.38
N PRO A 45 5.73 -10.81 -3.46
CA PRO A 45 4.27 -10.84 -3.33
C PRO A 45 3.75 -12.03 -2.53
N THR A 46 4.29 -13.23 -2.76
CA THR A 46 3.80 -14.46 -2.11
C THR A 46 4.13 -14.48 -0.61
N VAL A 47 5.37 -14.15 -0.23
CA VAL A 47 5.77 -14.08 1.18
C VAL A 47 4.96 -13.01 1.92
N LEU A 48 4.82 -11.82 1.32
CA LEU A 48 4.07 -10.73 1.93
C LEU A 48 2.58 -11.08 2.07
N SER A 49 1.99 -11.75 1.09
CA SER A 49 0.62 -12.26 1.15
C SER A 49 0.45 -13.25 2.31
N GLY A 50 1.39 -14.18 2.49
CA GLY A 50 1.37 -15.11 3.63
C GLY A 50 1.43 -14.40 4.99
N LEU A 51 2.31 -13.42 5.13
CA LEU A 51 2.41 -12.62 6.36
C LEU A 51 1.15 -11.80 6.64
N ILE A 52 0.59 -11.15 5.61
CA ILE A 52 -0.65 -10.37 5.74
C ILE A 52 -1.82 -11.29 6.11
N ALA A 53 -1.93 -12.47 5.49
CA ALA A 53 -2.95 -13.46 5.83
C ALA A 53 -2.82 -13.92 7.29
N LEU A 54 -1.59 -14.18 7.74
CA LEU A 54 -1.31 -14.59 9.13
C LEU A 54 -1.74 -13.52 10.13
N PHE A 55 -1.31 -12.27 9.92
CA PHE A 55 -1.68 -11.16 10.80
C PHE A 55 -3.19 -10.86 10.73
N GLY A 56 -3.79 -10.89 9.54
CA GLY A 56 -5.22 -10.69 9.34
C GLY A 56 -6.06 -11.73 10.06
N ALA A 57 -5.68 -13.01 9.96
CA ALA A 57 -6.32 -14.09 10.70
C ALA A 57 -6.15 -13.91 12.22
N GLY A 58 -4.95 -13.52 12.68
CA GLY A 58 -4.69 -13.21 14.09
C GLY A 58 -5.57 -12.08 14.62
N ILE A 59 -5.74 -11.00 13.86
CA ILE A 59 -6.61 -9.87 14.21
C ILE A 59 -8.07 -10.31 14.25
N ALA A 60 -8.54 -11.08 13.26
CA ALA A 60 -9.91 -11.57 13.22
C ALA A 60 -10.21 -12.49 14.43
N LEU A 61 -9.30 -13.42 14.75
CA LEU A 61 -9.42 -14.30 15.92
C LEU A 61 -9.41 -13.51 17.24
N ARG A 62 -8.58 -12.47 17.34
CA ARG A 62 -8.56 -11.57 18.49
C ARG A 62 -9.91 -10.86 18.64
N GLY A 63 -10.53 -10.42 17.55
CA GLY A 63 -11.83 -9.74 17.56
C GLY A 63 -13.01 -10.61 18.04
N LEU A 64 -12.87 -11.93 18.00
CA LEU A 64 -13.82 -12.87 18.60
C LEU A 64 -13.67 -12.98 20.13
N ARG A 65 -12.47 -12.72 20.65
CA ARG A 65 -12.13 -12.91 22.09
C ARG A 65 -12.14 -11.60 22.87
N VAL A 66 -11.70 -10.51 22.27
CA VAL A 66 -11.50 -9.20 22.90
C VAL A 66 -12.66 -8.26 22.52
N ARG A 67 -13.20 -7.53 23.50
CA ARG A 67 -14.18 -6.47 23.24
C ARG A 67 -13.47 -5.30 22.56
N GLY A 68 -14.03 -4.83 21.47
CA GLY A 68 -13.47 -3.73 20.69
C GLY A 68 -14.56 -2.89 20.05
N ASP A 69 -14.12 -1.88 19.32
CA ASP A 69 -14.99 -0.84 18.82
C ASP A 69 -15.90 -1.32 17.67
N THR A 70 -16.99 -0.59 17.50
CA THR A 70 -17.88 -0.75 16.34
C THR A 70 -17.22 -0.20 15.07
N ILE A 71 -17.55 -0.80 13.92
CA ILE A 71 -17.02 -0.38 12.62
C ILE A 71 -17.28 1.12 12.40
N ALA A 72 -16.19 1.89 12.29
CA ALA A 72 -16.27 3.32 11.98
C ALA A 72 -16.88 3.53 10.58
N PRO A 73 -17.65 4.61 10.36
CA PRO A 73 -18.22 4.90 9.06
C PRO A 73 -17.14 5.14 8.00
N PHE A 74 -17.40 4.67 6.78
CA PHE A 74 -16.50 4.85 5.65
C PHE A 74 -16.35 6.34 5.32
N ARG A 75 -15.10 6.82 5.29
CA ARG A 75 -14.80 8.24 5.03
C ARG A 75 -14.32 8.43 3.61
N TRP A 76 -15.24 8.34 2.66
CA TRP A 76 -15.02 8.46 1.22
C TRP A 76 -14.18 9.69 0.84
N ARG A 77 -14.38 10.82 1.53
CA ARG A 77 -13.60 12.05 1.33
C ARG A 77 -12.08 11.86 1.51
N ARG A 78 -11.66 10.90 2.33
CA ARG A 78 -10.24 10.56 2.54
C ARG A 78 -9.76 9.42 1.65
N LEU A 79 -10.65 8.51 1.28
CA LEU A 79 -10.30 7.35 0.47
C LEU A 79 -10.12 7.71 -1.02
N LEU A 80 -11.05 8.50 -1.58
CA LEU A 80 -11.06 8.81 -3.01
C LEU A 80 -9.80 9.55 -3.49
N PRO A 81 -9.28 10.58 -2.77
CA PRO A 81 -8.05 11.25 -3.20
C PRO A 81 -6.84 10.32 -3.16
N VAL A 82 -6.76 9.40 -2.19
CA VAL A 82 -5.65 8.44 -2.11
C VAL A 82 -5.68 7.45 -3.27
N LEU A 83 -6.85 6.89 -3.59
CA LEU A 83 -7.01 6.01 -4.74
C LEU A 83 -6.66 6.73 -6.05
N LEU A 84 -7.19 7.95 -6.23
CA LEU A 84 -6.90 8.78 -7.38
C LEU A 84 -5.40 9.07 -7.51
N ALA A 85 -4.72 9.39 -6.40
CA ALA A 85 -3.29 9.67 -6.40
C ALA A 85 -2.47 8.45 -6.83
N ILE A 86 -2.80 7.25 -6.34
CA ILE A 86 -2.13 6.00 -6.72
C ILE A 86 -2.36 5.70 -8.21
N THR A 87 -3.58 5.86 -8.71
CA THR A 87 -3.91 5.67 -10.13
C THR A 87 -3.14 6.66 -11.02
N LEU A 88 -3.13 7.95 -10.65
CA LEU A 88 -2.39 8.98 -11.38
C LEU A 88 -0.89 8.70 -11.39
N PHE A 89 -0.32 8.26 -10.27
CA PHE A 89 1.09 7.86 -10.20
C PHE A 89 1.41 6.73 -11.19
N GLY A 90 0.59 5.67 -11.20
CA GLY A 90 0.77 4.55 -12.13
C GLY A 90 0.67 4.96 -13.61
N LEU A 91 -0.19 5.94 -13.93
CA LEU A 91 -0.33 6.47 -15.28
C LEU A 91 0.83 7.42 -15.67
N LEU A 92 1.31 8.24 -14.73
CA LEU A 92 2.36 9.24 -14.99
C LEU A 92 3.78 8.69 -14.92
N ILE A 93 4.04 7.61 -14.18
CA ILE A 93 5.41 7.13 -13.98
C ILE A 93 6.15 6.81 -15.28
N ARG A 94 5.44 6.32 -16.31
CA ARG A 94 6.02 6.02 -17.62
C ARG A 94 6.31 7.29 -18.46
N PRO A 95 5.33 8.18 -18.73
CA PRO A 95 5.56 9.38 -19.55
C PRO A 95 6.23 10.55 -18.80
N ALA A 96 5.83 10.81 -17.56
CA ALA A 96 6.26 11.99 -16.78
C ALA A 96 7.50 11.72 -15.91
N GLY A 97 7.86 10.45 -15.71
CA GLY A 97 9.00 10.05 -14.90
C GLY A 97 8.73 10.08 -13.39
N LEU A 98 9.69 9.57 -12.63
CA LEU A 98 9.57 9.29 -11.20
C LEU A 98 9.34 10.56 -10.38
N ILE A 99 10.06 11.65 -10.67
CA ILE A 99 9.96 12.89 -9.89
C ILE A 99 8.56 13.48 -10.03
N LEU A 100 8.12 13.73 -11.26
CA LEU A 100 6.85 14.41 -11.52
C LEU A 100 5.65 13.54 -11.09
N ALA A 101 5.70 12.22 -11.33
CA ALA A 101 4.67 11.31 -10.84
C ALA A 101 4.58 11.35 -9.30
N SER A 102 5.72 11.37 -8.60
CA SER A 102 5.76 11.41 -7.14
C SER A 102 5.27 12.75 -6.57
N VAL A 103 5.55 13.86 -7.25
CA VAL A 103 5.00 15.19 -6.89
C VAL A 103 3.48 15.19 -7.01
N VAL A 104 2.93 14.67 -8.12
CA VAL A 104 1.47 14.56 -8.30
C VAL A 104 0.86 13.65 -7.23
N LEU A 105 1.49 12.52 -6.93
CA LEU A 105 1.06 11.62 -5.86
C LEU A 105 0.98 12.36 -4.51
N LEU A 106 2.03 13.12 -4.15
CA LEU A 106 2.08 13.89 -2.90
C LEU A 106 1.00 14.98 -2.84
N LEU A 107 0.83 15.74 -3.92
CA LEU A 107 -0.16 16.81 -3.97
C LEU A 107 -1.58 16.25 -3.86
N VAL A 108 -1.92 15.21 -4.62
CA VAL A 108 -3.27 14.63 -4.59
C VAL A 108 -3.55 13.92 -3.27
N THR A 109 -2.58 13.18 -2.70
CA THR A 109 -2.76 12.55 -1.37
C THR A 109 -2.89 13.58 -0.25
N SER A 110 -2.24 14.74 -0.35
CA SER A 110 -2.32 15.79 0.67
C SER A 110 -3.73 16.32 0.91
N VAL A 111 -4.60 16.26 -0.10
CA VAL A 111 -6.02 16.65 0.01
C VAL A 111 -6.79 15.72 0.98
N ALA A 112 -6.33 14.49 1.18
CA ALA A 112 -6.95 13.56 2.13
C ALA A 112 -6.56 13.83 3.60
N ALA A 113 -5.51 14.62 3.85
CA ALA A 113 -4.98 14.86 5.19
C ALA A 113 -5.79 15.93 5.94
N PRO A 114 -6.40 15.61 7.11
CA PRO A 114 -7.16 16.58 7.90
C PRO A 114 -6.28 17.64 8.58
N ASP A 115 -5.01 17.33 8.87
CA ASP A 115 -4.05 18.20 9.58
C ASP A 115 -2.88 18.64 8.68
N PHE A 116 -3.20 19.06 7.46
CA PHE A 116 -2.19 19.34 6.46
C PHE A 116 -1.31 20.56 6.80
N ARG A 117 -0.05 20.30 7.14
CA ARG A 117 0.99 21.33 7.35
C ARG A 117 1.84 21.45 6.09
N TRP A 118 1.53 22.40 5.21
CA TRP A 118 2.19 22.61 3.91
C TRP A 118 3.72 22.47 3.97
N ARG A 119 4.37 23.16 4.92
CA ARG A 119 5.83 23.13 5.10
C ARG A 119 6.37 21.74 5.46
N GLY A 120 5.73 21.07 6.43
CA GLY A 120 6.16 19.74 6.88
C GLY A 120 5.96 18.69 5.79
N THR A 121 4.83 18.72 5.10
CA THR A 121 4.54 17.77 4.03
C THR A 121 5.41 17.99 2.81
N LEU A 122 5.76 19.23 2.46
CA LEU A 122 6.71 19.51 1.38
C LEU A 122 8.12 19.02 1.68
N ILE A 123 8.64 19.26 2.89
CA ILE A 123 9.97 18.79 3.28
C ILE A 123 10.02 17.26 3.28
N PHE A 124 9.03 16.63 3.91
CA PHE A 124 8.94 15.17 3.95
C PHE A 124 8.76 14.58 2.54
N GLY A 125 7.88 15.18 1.74
CA GLY A 125 7.62 14.75 0.37
C GLY A 125 8.85 14.89 -0.52
N ALA A 126 9.56 16.02 -0.45
CA ALA A 126 10.82 16.23 -1.16
C ALA A 126 11.87 15.21 -0.73
N GLY A 127 11.99 14.92 0.57
CA GLY A 127 12.88 13.88 1.09
C GLY A 127 12.53 12.49 0.56
N LEU A 128 11.25 12.14 0.49
CA LEU A 128 10.78 10.84 -0.02
C LEU A 128 11.02 10.71 -1.53
N ILE A 129 10.79 11.78 -2.31
CA ILE A 129 11.08 11.82 -3.74
C ILE A 129 12.59 11.66 -3.96
N LEU A 130 13.42 12.41 -3.24
CA LEU A 130 14.86 12.33 -3.33
C LEU A 130 15.35 10.92 -3.00
N PHE A 131 14.84 10.34 -1.91
CA PHE A 131 15.14 8.97 -1.52
C PHE A 131 14.73 7.98 -2.61
N ALA A 132 13.55 8.11 -3.23
CA ALA A 132 13.11 7.25 -4.31
C ALA A 132 14.01 7.35 -5.55
N VAL A 133 14.43 8.56 -5.93
CA VAL A 133 15.37 8.78 -7.05
C VAL A 133 16.74 8.16 -6.78
N ILE A 134 17.23 8.27 -5.54
CA ILE A 134 18.50 7.65 -5.14
C ILE A 134 18.36 6.13 -5.09
N LEU A 135 17.31 5.61 -4.49
CA LEU A 135 17.14 4.19 -4.28
C LEU A 135 16.93 3.44 -5.60
N PHE A 136 16.03 3.91 -6.47
CA PHE A 136 15.59 3.12 -7.63
C PHE A 136 16.52 3.25 -8.85
N PRO A 137 16.65 4.42 -9.51
CA PRO A 137 17.60 4.57 -10.61
C PRO A 137 19.08 4.39 -10.22
N ILE A 138 19.51 4.95 -9.09
CA ILE A 138 20.95 5.05 -8.76
C ILE A 138 21.43 3.80 -8.01
N LEU A 139 20.80 3.45 -6.89
CA LEU A 139 21.29 2.36 -6.03
C LEU A 139 20.89 0.98 -6.54
N LEU A 140 19.67 0.82 -7.05
CA LEU A 140 19.16 -0.45 -7.58
C LEU A 140 19.33 -0.60 -9.09
N GLY A 141 19.71 0.46 -9.81
CA GLY A 141 19.92 0.40 -11.26
C GLY A 141 18.65 0.12 -12.07
N LEU A 142 17.46 0.43 -11.55
CA LEU A 142 16.21 0.18 -12.26
C LEU A 142 16.06 1.15 -13.44
N PRO A 143 15.56 0.69 -14.61
CA PRO A 143 15.37 1.52 -15.81
C PRO A 143 14.13 2.44 -15.70
N LEU A 144 14.01 3.18 -14.60
CA LEU A 144 12.95 4.17 -14.41
C LEU A 144 13.37 5.52 -14.98
N SER A 145 12.49 6.14 -15.77
CA SER A 145 12.67 7.51 -16.25
C SER A 145 12.65 8.47 -15.06
N ILE A 146 13.73 9.19 -14.81
CA ILE A 146 13.76 10.25 -13.78
C ILE A 146 13.00 11.48 -14.27
N TRP A 147 13.24 11.82 -15.55
CA TRP A 147 12.68 12.96 -16.25
C TRP A 147 11.53 12.56 -17.19
N PRO A 148 10.64 13.50 -17.53
CA PRO A 148 9.60 13.27 -18.53
C PRO A 148 10.22 12.88 -19.88
N ARG A 149 9.68 11.85 -20.51
CA ARG A 149 10.04 11.44 -21.87
C ARG A 149 8.92 11.92 -22.79
N PHE A 150 8.96 13.21 -23.13
CA PHE A 150 8.19 13.77 -24.24
C PHE A 150 9.01 13.66 -25.52
#